data_AF-A0A9D0YVS4-F1
#
_entry.id   AF-A0A9D0YVS4-F1
#
_cell.length_a   1.000
_cell.length_b   1.000
_cell.length_c   1.000
_cell.angle_alpha   90.00
_cell.angle_beta   90.00
_cell.angle_gamma   90.00
#
_symmetry.space_group_name_H-M   'P 1'
#
loop_
_entity.id
_entity.type
_entity.pdbx_description
1 polymer ?
#
loop_
_entity_poly.entity_id
_entity_poly.type
_entity_poly.pdbx_seq_one_letter_code
_entity_poly.pdbx_strand_id
1 'polypeptide(L)'
;MQGYNQEDALRAIARSIDRKQFSELGPSIDGILRQAQALDLQFMHDTGVLDADGYAGDGYYDDDEAFEFIVEEIVRQRGCNEEQAVLVAAVVDAYMGAQAAYLHRMGLEAE
;
A
#
# COMPACT_ATOMS: atom_id res chain seq x y z
N MET A 1 -11.88 -13.95 11.40
CA MET A 1 -10.91 -12.86 11.52
C MET A 1 -11.65 -11.58 11.90
N GLN A 2 -11.28 -10.89 12.98
CA GLN A 2 -11.68 -9.49 13.13
C GLN A 2 -10.87 -8.73 12.07
N GLY A 3 -11.58 -8.33 11.01
CA GLY A 3 -11.01 -7.97 9.70
C GLY A 3 -10.05 -6.79 9.74
N TYR A 4 -9.17 -6.76 8.76
CA TYR A 4 -8.23 -5.68 8.48
C TYR A 4 -8.88 -4.30 8.69
N ASN A 5 -8.40 -3.55 9.68
CA ASN A 5 -8.88 -2.20 9.94
C ASN A 5 -8.02 -1.21 9.17
N GLN A 6 -8.54 -0.74 8.03
CA GLN A 6 -7.82 0.15 7.12
C GLN A 6 -7.33 1.42 7.83
N GLU A 7 -8.14 2.05 8.69
CA GLU A 7 -7.75 3.28 9.37
C GLU A 7 -6.65 3.05 10.42
N ASP A 8 -6.70 1.93 11.13
CA ASP A 8 -5.66 1.55 12.09
C ASP A 8 -4.36 1.20 11.38
N ALA A 9 -4.43 0.40 10.31
CA ALA A 9 -3.30 0.06 9.45
C ALA A 9 -2.64 1.32 8.89
N LEU A 10 -3.41 2.23 8.29
CA LEU A 10 -2.89 3.47 7.71
C LEU A 10 -2.21 4.33 8.78
N ARG A 11 -2.77 4.41 9.99
CA ARG A 11 -2.18 5.14 11.11
C ARG A 11 -0.88 4.50 11.59
N ALA A 12 -0.83 3.17 11.65
CA ALA A 12 0.37 2.44 12.03
C ALA A 12 1.49 2.64 10.99
N ILE A 13 1.17 2.48 9.71
CA ILE A 13 2.09 2.67 8.58
C ILE A 13 2.59 4.11 8.53
N ALA A 14 1.70 5.11 8.56
CA ALA A 14 2.12 6.51 8.52
C ALA A 14 3.05 6.91 9.68
N ARG A 15 3.03 6.18 10.81
CA ARG A 15 3.94 6.35 11.94
C ARG A 15 5.29 5.65 11.75
N SER A 16 5.37 4.59 10.94
CA SER A 16 6.61 3.87 10.66
C SER A 16 7.42 4.49 9.52
N ILE A 17 6.80 5.30 8.67
CA ILE A 17 7.48 5.99 7.56
C ILE A 17 8.37 7.15 8.06
N ASP A 18 9.65 7.13 7.71
CA ASP A 18 10.55 8.27 7.96
C ASP A 18 10.27 9.41 6.97
N ARG A 19 9.48 10.39 7.42
CA ARG A 19 9.11 11.56 6.62
C ARG A 19 10.30 12.40 6.15
N LYS A 20 11.47 12.31 6.80
CA LYS A 20 12.67 13.03 6.37
C LYS A 20 13.20 12.50 5.05
N GLN A 21 13.09 11.19 4.82
CA GLN A 21 13.48 10.53 3.57
C GLN A 21 12.69 11.06 2.37
N PHE A 22 11.45 11.51 2.60
CA PHE A 22 10.51 11.94 1.57
C PHE A 22 10.18 13.43 1.63
N SER A 23 11.07 14.24 2.22
CA SER A 23 10.80 15.66 2.49
C SER A 23 10.40 16.48 1.26
N GLU A 24 10.85 16.08 0.06
CA GLU A 24 10.51 16.70 -1.23
C GLU A 24 9.03 16.53 -1.62
N LEU A 25 8.36 15.48 -1.14
CA LEU A 25 6.93 15.26 -1.35
C LEU A 25 6.06 16.06 -0.36
N GLY A 26 6.65 16.57 0.72
CA GLY A 26 5.98 17.38 1.73
C GLY A 26 4.68 16.73 2.26
N PRO A 27 3.55 17.48 2.32
CA PRO A 27 2.28 16.95 2.83
C PRO A 27 1.64 15.89 1.92
N SER A 28 2.21 15.62 0.74
CA SER A 28 1.67 14.63 -0.21
C SER A 28 1.85 13.18 0.27
N ILE A 29 2.80 12.91 1.18
CA ILE A 29 3.11 11.55 1.67
C ILE A 29 1.86 10.88 2.24
N ASP A 30 1.14 11.53 3.16
CA ASP A 30 -0.06 10.97 3.78
C ASP A 30 -1.16 10.66 2.72
N GLY A 31 -1.23 11.46 1.65
CA GLY A 31 -2.14 11.21 0.53
C GLY A 31 -1.70 10.04 -0.35
N ILE A 32 -0.39 9.86 -0.55
CA ILE A 32 0.17 8.74 -1.31
C ILE A 32 -0.03 7.44 -0.53
N LEU A 33 0.24 7.41 0.79
CA LEU A 33 0.01 6.23 1.62
C LEU A 33 -1.46 5.79 1.63
N ARG A 34 -2.39 6.75 1.68
CA ARG A 34 -3.83 6.45 1.59
C ARG A 34 -4.22 5.84 0.24
N GLN A 35 -3.65 6.35 -0.86
CA GLN A 35 -3.89 5.79 -2.19
C GLN A 35 -3.25 4.42 -2.35
N ALA A 36 -2.03 4.23 -1.84
CA ALA A 36 -1.33 2.96 -1.87
C ALA A 36 -2.16 1.88 -1.17
N GLN A 37 -2.65 2.16 0.04
CA GLN A 37 -3.53 1.23 0.75
C GLN A 37 -4.83 0.90 -0.01
N ALA A 38 -5.47 1.90 -0.61
CA ALA A 38 -6.71 1.69 -1.35
C ALA A 38 -6.48 0.83 -2.61
N LEU A 39 -5.39 1.11 -3.34
CA LEU A 39 -5.01 0.37 -4.54
C LEU A 39 -4.53 -1.03 -4.22
N ASP A 40 -3.82 -1.22 -3.11
CA ASP A 40 -3.38 -2.53 -2.63
C ASP A 40 -4.56 -3.46 -2.32
N LEU A 41 -5.57 -2.93 -1.60
CA LEU A 41 -6.83 -3.65 -1.39
C LEU A 41 -7.59 -3.93 -2.68
N GLN A 42 -7.61 -2.97 -3.60
CA GLN A 42 -8.22 -3.18 -4.91
C GLN A 42 -7.51 -4.30 -5.67
N PHE A 43 -6.17 -4.28 -5.71
CA PHE A 43 -5.37 -5.31 -6.35
C PHE A 43 -5.66 -6.69 -5.76
N MET A 44 -5.72 -6.79 -4.43
CA MET A 44 -6.08 -8.04 -3.76
C MET A 44 -7.47 -8.56 -4.15
N HIS A 45 -8.46 -7.67 -4.32
CA HIS A 45 -9.77 -8.06 -4.82
C HIS A 45 -9.74 -8.48 -6.29
N ASP A 46 -9.07 -7.70 -7.14
CA ASP A 46 -9.02 -7.89 -8.59
C ASP A 46 -8.27 -9.18 -8.97
N THR A 47 -7.29 -9.59 -8.16
CA THR A 47 -6.51 -10.84 -8.33
C THR A 47 -7.07 -12.03 -7.55
N GLY A 48 -8.13 -11.82 -6.77
CA GLY A 48 -8.79 -12.88 -6.00
C GLY A 48 -8.04 -13.31 -4.73
N VAL A 49 -7.03 -12.57 -4.29
CA VAL A 49 -6.41 -12.71 -2.96
C VAL A 49 -7.43 -12.46 -1.86
N LEU A 50 -8.31 -11.46 -2.08
CA LEU A 50 -9.48 -11.22 -1.25
C LEU A 50 -10.75 -11.46 -2.06
N ASP A 51 -11.71 -12.16 -1.47
CA ASP A 51 -13.05 -12.33 -2.03
C ASP A 51 -13.89 -11.03 -1.94
N ALA A 52 -15.12 -11.04 -2.47
CA ALA A 52 -15.98 -9.86 -2.48
C ALA A 52 -16.37 -9.33 -1.08
N ASP A 53 -16.26 -10.17 -0.05
CA ASP A 53 -16.56 -9.83 1.34
C ASP A 53 -15.29 -9.45 2.13
N GLY A 54 -14.11 -9.48 1.49
CA GLY A 54 -12.82 -9.13 2.07
C GLY A 54 -12.20 -10.26 2.90
N TYR A 55 -12.62 -11.50 2.72
CA TYR A 55 -11.95 -12.69 3.26
C TYR A 55 -10.90 -13.23 2.30
N ALA A 56 -10.03 -14.12 2.78
CA ALA A 56 -9.04 -14.76 1.92
C ALA A 56 -9.74 -15.54 0.79
N GLY A 57 -9.40 -15.20 -0.45
CA GLY A 57 -9.85 -15.90 -1.64
C GLY A 57 -8.87 -17.00 -2.07
N ASP A 58 -9.02 -17.44 -3.32
CA ASP A 58 -8.19 -18.51 -3.91
C ASP A 58 -6.93 -17.97 -4.63
N GLY A 59 -6.78 -16.65 -4.74
CA GLY A 59 -5.65 -15.99 -5.38
C GLY A 59 -4.43 -15.86 -4.45
N TYR A 60 -3.26 -15.68 -5.04
CA TYR A 60 -2.00 -15.45 -4.33
C TYR A 60 -1.56 -14.00 -4.52
N TYR A 61 -1.08 -13.38 -3.44
CA TYR A 61 -0.54 -12.03 -3.50
C TYR A 61 0.87 -12.07 -4.09
N ASP A 62 1.08 -11.31 -5.16
CA ASP A 62 2.38 -11.12 -5.79
C ASP A 62 2.86 -9.70 -5.48
N ASP A 63 3.91 -9.60 -4.66
CA ASP A 63 4.47 -8.33 -4.20
C ASP A 63 4.97 -7.47 -5.38
N ASP A 64 5.57 -8.10 -6.40
CA ASP A 64 6.15 -7.38 -7.54
C ASP A 64 5.03 -6.81 -8.43
N GLU A 65 4.00 -7.61 -8.73
CA GLU A 65 2.84 -7.13 -9.50
C GLU A 65 2.03 -6.07 -8.73
N ALA A 66 1.85 -6.24 -7.42
CA ALA A 66 1.15 -5.27 -6.58
C ALA A 66 1.91 -3.93 -6.53
N PHE A 67 3.23 -3.98 -6.37
CA PHE A 67 4.09 -2.80 -6.38
C PHE A 67 3.95 -2.03 -7.70
N GLU A 68 4.10 -2.71 -8.84
CA GLU A 68 3.99 -2.10 -10.16
C GLU A 68 2.61 -1.45 -10.35
N PHE A 69 1.53 -2.19 -10.06
CA PHE A 69 0.16 -1.69 -10.16
C PHE A 69 -0.07 -0.42 -9.33
N ILE A 70 0.33 -0.43 -8.05
CA ILE A 70 0.11 0.70 -7.15
C ILE A 70 0.89 1.93 -7.62
N VAL A 71 2.15 1.78 -8.00
CA VAL A 71 2.99 2.89 -8.46
C VAL A 71 2.42 3.50 -9.74
N GLU A 72 2.11 2.67 -10.73
CA GLU A 72 1.56 3.13 -12.02
C GLU A 72 0.25 3.90 -11.83
N GLU A 73 -0.66 3.38 -11.01
CA GLU A 73 -1.94 4.02 -10.76
C GLU A 73 -1.80 5.34 -10.01
N ILE A 74 -0.93 5.44 -9.01
CA ILE A 74 -0.70 6.70 -8.29
C ILE A 74 -0.09 7.75 -9.21
N VAL A 75 0.93 7.37 -9.99
CA VAL A 75 1.60 8.26 -10.97
C VAL A 75 0.60 8.77 -11.99
N ARG A 76 -0.23 7.88 -12.54
CA ARG A 76 -1.27 8.20 -13.52
C ARG A 76 -2.34 9.13 -12.93
N GLN A 77 -2.86 8.83 -11.75
CA GLN A 77 -3.92 9.61 -11.10
C GLN A 77 -3.45 11.01 -10.68
N ARG A 78 -2.17 11.16 -10.33
CA ARG A 78 -1.58 12.44 -9.91
C ARG A 78 -0.96 13.23 -11.06
N GLY A 79 -0.79 12.63 -12.23
CA GLY A 79 -0.10 13.25 -13.36
C GLY A 79 1.37 13.54 -13.05
N CYS A 80 2.04 12.62 -12.36
CA CYS A 80 3.44 12.79 -11.93
C CYS A 80 4.39 12.79 -13.14
N ASN A 81 5.47 13.58 -13.05
CA ASN A 81 6.61 13.49 -13.96
C ASN A 81 7.55 12.33 -13.56
N GLU A 82 8.61 12.10 -14.33
CA GLU A 82 9.56 10.99 -14.10
C GLU A 82 10.25 11.06 -12.73
N GLU A 83 10.67 12.25 -12.28
CA GLU A 83 11.30 12.44 -10.96
C GLU A 83 10.32 12.14 -9.82
N GLN A 84 9.07 12.60 -9.96
CA GLN A 84 8.00 12.35 -9.01
C GLN A 84 7.60 10.86 -9.01
N ALA A 85 7.64 10.18 -10.16
CA ALA A 85 7.36 8.76 -10.25
C ALA A 85 8.38 7.93 -9.44
N VAL A 86 9.67 8.29 -9.49
CA VAL A 86 10.70 7.66 -8.64
C VAL A 86 10.42 7.88 -7.16
N LEU A 87 10.01 9.09 -6.77
CA LEU A 87 9.65 9.38 -5.38
C LEU A 87 8.40 8.62 -4.93
N VAL A 88 7.39 8.49 -5.80
CA VAL A 88 6.20 7.67 -5.53
C VAL A 88 6.59 6.21 -5.33
N ALA A 89 7.41 5.65 -6.23
CA ALA A 89 7.91 4.28 -6.11
C ALA A 89 8.60 4.03 -4.76
N ALA A 90 9.47 4.96 -4.32
CA ALA A 90 10.14 4.84 -3.02
C ALA A 90 9.17 4.93 -1.83
N VAL A 91 8.09 5.71 -1.91
CA VAL A 91 7.06 5.75 -0.87
C VAL A 91 6.23 4.46 -0.86
N VAL A 92 5.91 3.90 -2.03
CA VAL A 92 5.16 2.65 -2.15
C VAL A 92 5.98 1.47 -1.60
N ASP A 93 7.27 1.40 -1.89
CA ASP A 93 8.19 0.41 -1.31
C ASP A 93 8.17 0.47 0.23
N ALA A 94 8.32 1.67 0.78
CA ALA A 94 8.26 1.87 2.23
C ALA A 94 6.87 1.55 2.82
N TYR A 95 5.79 1.82 2.08
CA TYR A 95 4.43 1.42 2.44
C TYR A 95 4.31 -0.11 2.52
N MET A 96 4.76 -0.85 1.52
CA MET A 96 4.61 -2.31 1.46
C MET A 96 5.36 -3.00 2.60
N GLY A 97 6.59 -2.57 2.89
CA GLY A 97 7.33 -3.07 4.05
C GLY A 97 6.61 -2.79 5.38
N ALA A 98 6.02 -1.61 5.52
CA ALA A 98 5.26 -1.23 6.71
C ALA A 98 3.91 -1.99 6.83
N GLN A 99 3.24 -2.22 5.71
CA GLN A 99 2.00 -2.99 5.62
C GLN A 99 2.25 -4.45 6.00
N ALA A 100 3.28 -5.09 5.45
CA ALA A 100 3.68 -6.45 5.82
C ALA A 100 3.99 -6.57 7.33
N ALA A 101 4.75 -5.62 7.87
CA ALA A 101 5.04 -5.58 9.31
C ALA A 101 3.79 -5.40 10.18
N TYR A 102 2.81 -4.60 9.72
CA TYR A 102 1.53 -4.44 10.39
C TYR A 102 0.73 -5.74 10.39
N LEU A 103 0.60 -6.40 9.23
CA LEU A 103 -0.14 -7.66 9.10
C LEU A 103 0.46 -8.76 9.98
N HIS A 104 1.79 -8.91 9.98
CA HIS A 104 2.51 -9.83 10.86
C HIS A 104 2.21 -9.56 12.34
N ARG A 105 2.30 -8.29 12.76
CA ARG A 105 2.01 -7.89 14.15
C ARG A 105 0.58 -8.19 14.58
N MET A 106 -0.37 -8.12 13.65
CA MET A 106 -1.79 -8.36 13.91
C MET A 106 -2.19 -9.83 13.74
N GLY A 107 -1.28 -10.71 13.32
CA GLY A 107 -1.59 -12.11 13.01
C GLY A 107 -2.52 -12.25 11.81
N LEU A 108 -2.36 -11.36 10.82
CA LEU A 108 -3.15 -11.28 9.59
C LEU A 108 -2.32 -11.61 8.33
N GLU A 109 -1.09 -12.09 8.50
CA GLU A 109 -0.28 -12.61 7.39
C GLU A 109 -0.94 -13.88 6.82
N ALA A 110 -0.93 -14.03 5.50
CA ALA A 110 -1.34 -15.28 4.87
C ALA A 110 -0.24 -16.32 5.13
N GLU A 111 -0.61 -17.48 5.72
CA GLU A 111 0.29 -18.65 5.88
C GLU A 111 0.53 -19.40 4.57
#